data_AF-A0A031IJE7-F1
#
_entry.id   AF-A0A031IJE7-F1
#
_cell.length_a   1.000
_cell.length_b   1.000
_cell.length_c   1.000
_cell.angle_alpha   90.00
_cell.angle_beta   90.00
_cell.angle_gamma   90.00
#
_symmetry.space_group_name_H-M   'P 1'
#
loop_
_entity.id
_entity.type
_entity.pdbx_description
1 polymer ?
#
loop_
_entity_poly.entity_id
_entity_poly.type
_entity_poly.pdbx_seq_one_letter_code
_entity_poly.pdbx_strand_id
1 'polypeptide(L)'
;MTGQERGTGRFLAKEDGVFCGVDIIREMAHLLQVNVTIHIAEGTVVTRGTLLAEWSGSLQDILSGERVALNLVQRLSGIATQTRQAVEVVAGRIRITDTRKTTPGLRMLEKHAVRVGGGYSHRGRLDDAVMIKDNHITVAGSITEAVMRAKRVAGHTTPIEVEVETEAEVLEAVAAKVDIIMLDNRTPAEIKQLRQLIPPHITVELSGGITIDTLSDFVDSGADVISLGALTHSVTALDISMKIEGGKKDVI
;
A
#
# COMPACT_ATOMS: atom_id res chain seq x y z
N MET A 1 -36.69 -7.00 14.51
CA MET A 1 -37.09 -6.91 13.10
C MET A 1 -37.56 -8.27 12.64
N THR A 2 -38.65 -8.36 11.86
CA THR A 2 -39.14 -9.64 11.30
C THR A 2 -38.31 -10.12 10.10
N GLY A 3 -37.23 -9.41 9.75
CA GLY A 3 -36.27 -9.77 8.70
C GLY A 3 -36.71 -9.41 7.27
N GLN A 4 -38.00 -9.13 7.04
CA GLN A 4 -38.57 -8.89 5.71
C GLN A 4 -38.75 -7.41 5.34
N GLU A 5 -38.40 -6.49 6.24
CA GLU A 5 -38.47 -5.06 5.97
C GLU A 5 -37.46 -4.69 4.88
N ARG A 6 -37.88 -3.91 3.88
CA ARG A 6 -37.00 -3.41 2.83
C ARG A 6 -36.53 -2.00 3.16
N GLY A 7 -35.29 -1.68 2.81
CA GLY A 7 -34.75 -0.35 3.00
C GLY A 7 -33.42 -0.15 2.28
N THR A 8 -32.75 0.95 2.62
CA THR A 8 -31.50 1.37 1.99
C THR A 8 -30.43 1.60 3.05
N GLY A 9 -29.24 1.04 2.86
CA GLY A 9 -28.04 1.35 3.62
C GLY A 9 -27.14 2.31 2.85
N ARG A 10 -26.85 3.49 3.41
CA ARG A 10 -26.07 4.55 2.77
C ARG A 10 -24.69 4.65 3.40
N PHE A 11 -23.64 4.41 2.62
CA PHE A 11 -22.25 4.53 3.05
C PHE A 11 -21.83 6.00 2.99
N LEU A 12 -21.45 6.55 4.13
CA LEU A 12 -21.11 7.97 4.30
C LEU A 12 -19.72 8.11 4.90
N ALA A 13 -18.87 8.91 4.26
CA ALA A 13 -17.60 9.33 4.84
C ALA A 13 -17.86 10.16 6.10
N LYS A 14 -17.16 9.83 7.19
CA LYS A 14 -17.24 10.55 8.46
C LYS A 14 -16.02 11.43 8.72
N GLU A 15 -15.03 11.38 7.85
CA GLU A 15 -13.86 12.24 7.83
C GLU A 15 -13.33 12.39 6.40
N ASP A 16 -12.33 13.24 6.22
CA ASP A 16 -11.73 13.55 4.93
C ASP A 16 -10.65 12.52 4.59
N GLY A 17 -10.54 12.15 3.32
CA GLY A 17 -9.54 11.17 2.89
C GLY A 17 -9.70 10.73 1.44
N VAL A 18 -9.17 9.56 1.11
CA VAL A 18 -9.26 8.93 -0.21
C VAL A 18 -10.12 7.68 -0.12
N PHE A 19 -11.15 7.60 -0.95
CA PHE A 19 -12.05 6.45 -0.97
C PHE A 19 -11.42 5.26 -1.73
N CYS A 20 -11.32 4.11 -1.07
CA CYS A 20 -10.90 2.84 -1.66
C CYS A 20 -11.78 1.70 -1.15
N GLY A 21 -12.35 0.92 -2.06
CA GLY A 21 -13.25 -0.19 -1.71
C GLY A 21 -14.50 -0.32 -2.58
N VAL A 22 -14.51 0.24 -3.80
CA VAL A 22 -15.64 0.10 -4.74
C VAL A 22 -15.94 -1.39 -5.00
N ASP A 23 -14.90 -2.18 -5.25
CA ASP A 23 -15.04 -3.61 -5.55
C ASP A 23 -15.48 -4.40 -4.31
N ILE A 24 -15.03 -4.01 -3.11
CA ILE A 24 -15.50 -4.61 -1.86
C ILE A 24 -17.01 -4.39 -1.68
N ILE A 25 -17.49 -3.16 -1.88
CA ILE A 25 -18.90 -2.83 -1.73
C ILE A 25 -19.76 -3.57 -2.75
N ARG A 26 -19.27 -3.71 -3.99
CA ARG A 26 -19.97 -4.46 -5.06
C ARG A 26 -20.01 -5.95 -4.77
N GLU A 27 -18.88 -6.54 -4.42
CA GLU A 27 -18.79 -7.99 -4.17
C GLU A 27 -19.61 -8.40 -2.95
N MET A 28 -19.55 -7.61 -1.87
CA MET A 28 -20.40 -7.83 -0.71
C MET A 28 -21.88 -7.70 -1.05
N ALA A 29 -22.28 -6.71 -1.87
CA ALA A 29 -23.67 -6.59 -2.31
C ALA A 29 -24.13 -7.83 -3.08
N HIS A 30 -23.29 -8.34 -3.97
CA HIS A 30 -23.55 -9.54 -4.75
C HIS A 30 -23.72 -10.77 -3.85
N LEU A 31 -22.81 -11.00 -2.91
CA LEU A 31 -22.87 -12.11 -1.96
C LEU A 31 -24.13 -12.07 -1.08
N LEU A 32 -24.58 -10.86 -0.72
CA LEU A 32 -25.79 -10.62 0.08
C LEU A 32 -27.07 -10.56 -0.76
N GLN A 33 -26.97 -10.60 -2.09
CA GLN A 33 -28.09 -10.47 -3.02
C GLN A 33 -28.88 -9.15 -2.85
N VAL A 34 -28.19 -8.05 -2.57
CA VAL A 34 -28.76 -6.69 -2.49
C VAL A 34 -28.34 -5.85 -3.69
N ASN A 35 -29.15 -4.87 -4.06
CA ASN A 35 -28.79 -3.95 -5.15
C ASN A 35 -27.74 -2.96 -4.65
N VAL A 36 -26.83 -2.52 -5.54
CA VAL A 36 -25.76 -1.58 -5.22
C VAL A 36 -25.71 -0.42 -6.21
N THR A 37 -25.55 0.80 -5.69
CA THR A 37 -25.25 2.01 -6.47
C THR A 37 -23.97 2.62 -5.92
N ILE A 38 -22.98 2.87 -6.78
CA ILE A 38 -21.73 3.55 -6.43
C ILE A 38 -21.85 5.01 -6.85
N HIS A 39 -21.64 5.94 -5.92
CA HIS A 39 -21.79 7.39 -6.15
C HIS A 39 -20.46 8.10 -6.39
N ILE A 40 -19.34 7.50 -5.95
CA ILE A 40 -18.01 8.07 -6.04
C ILE A 40 -17.05 7.05 -6.67
N ALA A 41 -16.18 7.52 -7.57
CA ALA A 41 -15.15 6.70 -8.20
C ALA A 41 -14.05 6.33 -7.19
N GLU A 42 -13.45 5.15 -7.34
CA GLU A 42 -12.32 4.74 -6.52
C GLU A 42 -11.12 5.69 -6.69
N GLY A 43 -10.43 6.00 -5.58
CA GLY A 43 -9.30 6.94 -5.56
C GLY A 43 -9.70 8.41 -5.47
N THR A 44 -11.01 8.71 -5.44
CA THR A 44 -11.49 10.08 -5.27
C THR A 44 -11.23 10.59 -3.85
N VAL A 45 -10.81 11.84 -3.74
CA VAL A 45 -10.73 12.55 -2.45
C VAL A 45 -12.15 12.88 -1.99
N VAL A 46 -12.48 12.50 -0.76
CA VAL A 46 -13.80 12.67 -0.15
C VAL A 46 -13.69 13.52 1.10
N THR A 47 -14.79 14.17 1.46
CA THR A 47 -14.91 14.98 2.67
C THR A 47 -15.97 14.39 3.60
N ARG A 48 -15.95 14.78 4.88
CA ARG A 48 -17.01 14.41 5.83
C ARG A 48 -18.40 14.68 5.24
N GLY A 49 -19.24 13.65 5.24
CA GLY A 49 -20.62 13.69 4.73
C GLY A 49 -20.78 13.24 3.28
N THR A 50 -19.69 12.99 2.54
CA THR A 50 -19.77 12.46 1.17
C THR A 50 -20.48 11.10 1.14
N LEU A 51 -21.48 10.96 0.27
CA LEU A 51 -22.15 9.70 -0.03
C LEU A 51 -21.27 8.88 -0.98
N LEU A 52 -20.84 7.71 -0.53
CA LEU A 52 -19.91 6.84 -1.25
C LEU A 52 -20.65 5.83 -2.13
N ALA A 53 -21.63 5.16 -1.52
CA ALA A 53 -22.39 4.08 -2.13
C ALA A 53 -23.71 3.85 -1.38
N GLU A 54 -24.62 3.10 -2.00
CA GLU A 54 -25.87 2.68 -1.40
C GLU A 54 -26.12 1.19 -1.68
N TRP A 55 -26.62 0.48 -0.67
CA TRP A 55 -27.22 -0.83 -0.82
C TRP A 55 -28.73 -0.73 -0.64
N SER A 56 -29.53 -1.41 -1.47
CA SER A 56 -30.99 -1.47 -1.29
C SER A 56 -31.51 -2.90 -1.43
N GLY A 57 -32.42 -3.29 -0.54
CA GLY A 57 -32.87 -4.68 -0.44
C GLY A 57 -33.51 -5.00 0.90
N SER A 58 -33.44 -6.27 1.28
CA SER A 58 -33.81 -6.72 2.63
C SER A 58 -32.90 -6.07 3.68
N LEU A 59 -33.48 -5.46 4.71
CA LEU A 59 -32.70 -4.89 5.81
C LEU A 59 -31.91 -5.95 6.57
N GLN A 60 -32.40 -7.20 6.63
CA GLN A 60 -31.67 -8.30 7.23
C GLN A 60 -30.35 -8.56 6.50
N ASP A 61 -30.39 -8.62 5.17
CA ASP A 61 -29.22 -8.92 4.35
C ASP A 61 -28.22 -7.77 4.40
N ILE A 62 -28.70 -6.52 4.27
CA ILE A 62 -27.89 -5.31 4.41
C ILE A 62 -27.16 -5.28 5.77
N LEU A 63 -27.90 -5.48 6.87
CA LEU A 63 -27.33 -5.42 8.22
C LEU A 63 -26.39 -6.59 8.52
N SER A 64 -26.60 -7.76 7.90
CA SER A 64 -25.70 -8.91 8.06
C SER A 64 -24.32 -8.67 7.48
N GLY A 65 -24.21 -7.86 6.41
CA GLY A 65 -22.96 -7.53 5.73
C GLY A 65 -22.29 -6.24 6.20
N GLU A 66 -23.01 -5.37 6.90
CA GLU A 66 -22.58 -4.02 7.28
C GLU A 66 -21.15 -4.00 7.83
N ARG A 67 -20.92 -4.77 8.91
CA ARG A 67 -19.68 -4.65 9.68
C ARG A 67 -18.47 -5.13 8.88
N VAL A 68 -18.64 -6.20 8.09
CA VAL A 68 -17.57 -6.75 7.26
C VAL A 68 -17.19 -5.76 6.15
N ALA A 69 -18.20 -5.20 5.47
CA ALA A 69 -17.96 -4.22 4.42
C ALA A 69 -17.31 -2.94 4.97
N LEU A 70 -17.83 -2.39 6.07
CA LEU A 70 -17.23 -1.22 6.72
C LEU A 70 -15.77 -1.49 7.12
N ASN A 71 -15.49 -2.57 7.85
CA ASN A 71 -14.12 -2.86 8.31
C ASN A 71 -13.11 -2.91 7.15
N LEU A 72 -13.48 -3.52 6.02
CA LEU A 72 -12.63 -3.61 4.85
C LEU A 72 -12.47 -2.24 4.16
N VAL A 73 -13.58 -1.57 3.82
CA VAL A 73 -13.53 -0.28 3.11
C VAL A 73 -12.84 0.80 3.95
N GLN A 74 -13.09 0.84 5.25
CA GLN A 74 -12.42 1.77 6.17
C GLN A 74 -10.91 1.54 6.22
N ARG A 75 -10.46 0.27 6.33
CA ARG A 75 -9.04 -0.08 6.30
C ARG A 75 -8.39 0.34 4.99
N LEU A 76 -8.98 -0.04 3.85
CA LEU A 76 -8.43 0.26 2.52
C LEU A 76 -8.42 1.77 2.24
N SER A 77 -9.48 2.48 2.62
CA SER A 77 -9.53 3.94 2.47
C SER A 77 -8.49 4.63 3.37
N GLY A 78 -8.23 4.11 4.58
CA GLY A 78 -7.14 4.58 5.44
C GLY A 78 -5.76 4.44 4.79
N ILE A 79 -5.48 3.28 4.18
CA ILE A 79 -4.22 3.02 3.45
C ILE A 79 -4.08 3.97 2.26
N ALA A 80 -5.13 4.11 1.46
CA ALA A 80 -5.13 4.99 0.29
C ALA A 80 -4.91 6.45 0.69
N THR A 81 -5.53 6.88 1.80
CA THR A 81 -5.36 8.23 2.36
C THR A 81 -3.93 8.49 2.81
N GLN A 82 -3.37 7.58 3.61
CA GLN A 82 -2.00 7.69 4.10
C GLN A 82 -0.97 7.65 2.95
N THR A 83 -1.23 6.83 1.93
CA THR A 83 -0.38 6.77 0.74
C THR A 83 -0.44 8.07 -0.05
N ARG A 84 -1.62 8.66 -0.24
CA ARG A 84 -1.79 9.95 -0.91
C ARG A 84 -0.97 11.04 -0.24
N GLN A 85 -1.01 11.11 1.09
CA GLN A 85 -0.21 12.05 1.87
C GLN A 85 1.29 11.87 1.60
N ALA A 86 1.81 10.63 1.62
CA ALA A 86 3.21 10.37 1.34
C ALA A 86 3.61 10.76 -0.10
N VAL A 87 2.75 10.46 -1.08
CA VAL A 87 2.96 10.83 -2.49
C VAL A 87 3.00 12.35 -2.69
N GLU A 88 2.14 13.08 -1.97
CA GLU A 88 2.11 14.55 -2.00
C GLU A 88 3.39 15.16 -1.40
N VAL A 89 3.91 14.61 -0.30
CA VAL A 89 5.17 15.08 0.31
C VAL A 89 6.35 15.01 -0.66
N VAL A 90 6.46 13.92 -1.43
CA VAL A 90 7.55 13.76 -2.40
C VAL A 90 7.29 14.48 -3.74
N ALA A 91 6.08 15.00 -3.96
CA ALA A 91 5.67 15.74 -5.15
C ALA A 91 6.06 15.05 -6.48
N GLY A 92 5.96 13.72 -6.52
CA GLY A 92 6.30 12.90 -7.69
C GLY A 92 7.80 12.77 -8.01
N ARG A 93 8.70 13.31 -7.18
CA ARG A 93 10.16 13.17 -7.36
C ARG A 93 10.67 11.77 -7.09
N ILE A 94 10.00 11.04 -6.18
CA ILE A 94 10.36 9.70 -5.74
C ILE A 94 9.12 8.82 -5.78
N ARG A 95 9.27 7.55 -6.16
CA ARG A 95 8.16 6.59 -6.10
C ARG A 95 7.98 6.08 -4.67
N ILE A 96 6.80 6.25 -4.11
CA ILE A 96 6.43 5.64 -2.82
C ILE A 96 5.92 4.23 -3.06
N THR A 97 6.48 3.24 -2.38
CA THR A 97 6.01 1.85 -2.47
C THR A 97 5.57 1.27 -1.14
N ASP A 98 4.67 0.27 -1.23
CA ASP A 98 4.34 -0.62 -0.12
C ASP A 98 5.49 -1.59 0.22
N THR A 99 5.24 -2.52 1.16
CA THR A 99 6.16 -3.62 1.48
C THR A 99 5.40 -4.95 1.60
N ARG A 100 6.05 -6.00 2.10
CA ARG A 100 5.40 -7.26 2.51
C ARG A 100 4.94 -7.26 3.98
N LYS A 101 5.14 -6.17 4.73
CA LYS A 101 4.67 -5.98 6.12
C LYS A 101 3.17 -5.64 6.13
N THR A 102 2.38 -6.57 5.61
CA THR A 102 0.93 -6.46 5.36
C THR A 102 0.17 -7.28 6.38
N THR A 103 -1.12 -6.99 6.62
CA THR A 103 -1.94 -7.86 7.46
C THR A 103 -2.06 -9.26 6.83
N PRO A 104 -1.86 -10.34 7.62
CA PRO A 104 -2.01 -11.70 7.11
C PRO A 104 -3.36 -11.91 6.41
N GLY A 105 -3.33 -12.48 5.20
CA GLY A 105 -4.52 -12.72 4.38
C GLY A 105 -5.01 -11.54 3.55
N LEU A 106 -4.61 -10.30 3.85
CA LEU A 106 -5.16 -9.09 3.20
C LEU A 106 -4.20 -8.41 2.21
N ARG A 107 -2.99 -8.96 2.00
CA ARG A 107 -1.93 -8.34 1.19
C ARG A 107 -2.41 -7.77 -0.15
N MET A 108 -3.20 -8.54 -0.91
CA MET A 108 -3.63 -8.09 -2.25
C MET A 108 -4.53 -6.85 -2.17
N LEU A 109 -5.40 -6.78 -1.16
CA LEU A 109 -6.27 -5.64 -0.94
C LEU A 109 -5.47 -4.41 -0.47
N GLU A 110 -4.52 -4.61 0.43
CA GLU A 110 -3.70 -3.52 0.97
C GLU A 110 -2.78 -2.92 -0.10
N LYS A 111 -2.14 -3.76 -0.91
CA LYS A 111 -1.34 -3.30 -2.06
C LYS A 111 -2.21 -2.59 -3.10
N HIS A 112 -3.46 -3.04 -3.29
CA HIS A 112 -4.42 -2.31 -4.12
C HIS A 112 -4.71 -0.91 -3.57
N ALA A 113 -4.96 -0.79 -2.26
CA ALA A 113 -5.20 0.50 -1.63
C ALA A 113 -4.00 1.46 -1.74
N VAL A 114 -2.77 0.95 -1.64
CA VAL A 114 -1.56 1.77 -1.89
C VAL A 114 -1.56 2.30 -3.33
N ARG A 115 -1.88 1.47 -4.33
CA ARG A 115 -1.99 1.94 -5.72
C ARG A 115 -3.10 2.98 -5.93
N VAL A 116 -4.25 2.78 -5.29
CA VAL A 116 -5.37 3.74 -5.33
C VAL A 116 -4.96 5.09 -4.72
N GLY A 117 -4.15 5.07 -3.67
CA GLY A 117 -3.55 6.28 -3.08
C GLY A 117 -2.48 6.97 -3.95
N GLY A 118 -2.10 6.38 -5.09
CA GLY A 118 -1.08 6.90 -5.99
C GLY A 118 0.34 6.37 -5.74
N GLY A 119 0.49 5.41 -4.81
CA GLY A 119 1.74 4.69 -4.60
C GLY A 119 1.94 3.56 -5.62
N TYR A 120 3.04 2.85 -5.46
CA TYR A 120 3.42 1.70 -6.29
C TYR A 120 3.52 0.44 -5.42
N SER A 121 3.38 -0.73 -6.06
CA SER A 121 3.61 -1.98 -5.35
C SER A 121 5.07 -2.40 -5.47
N HIS A 122 5.71 -2.65 -4.33
CA HIS A 122 6.89 -3.50 -4.27
C HIS A 122 6.47 -4.95 -4.57
N ARG A 123 7.41 -5.90 -4.60
CA ARG A 123 7.13 -7.32 -4.84
C ARG A 123 5.98 -7.83 -3.95
N GLY A 124 5.03 -8.52 -4.56
CA GLY A 124 3.85 -9.09 -3.89
C GLY A 124 4.19 -10.36 -3.10
N ARG A 125 5.13 -11.13 -3.62
CA ARG A 125 5.53 -12.45 -3.13
C ARG A 125 7.05 -12.63 -3.22
N LEU A 126 7.53 -13.81 -2.83
CA LEU A 126 8.98 -14.12 -2.85
C LEU A 126 9.49 -14.50 -4.25
N ASP A 127 8.58 -14.87 -5.15
CA ASP A 127 8.83 -15.30 -6.53
C ASP A 127 8.76 -14.16 -7.56
N ASP A 128 8.32 -12.97 -7.17
CA ASP A 128 8.22 -11.81 -8.08
C ASP A 128 9.58 -11.14 -8.37
N ALA A 129 10.50 -11.16 -7.40
CA ALA A 129 11.82 -10.54 -7.48
C ALA A 129 12.78 -11.18 -6.47
N VAL A 130 14.06 -11.32 -6.85
CA VAL A 130 15.10 -11.76 -5.92
C VAL A 130 15.52 -10.56 -5.09
N MET A 131 15.45 -10.70 -3.77
CA MET A 131 15.92 -9.68 -2.83
C MET A 131 16.91 -10.35 -1.88
N ILE A 132 18.18 -10.01 -2.06
CA ILE A 132 19.30 -10.49 -1.24
C ILE A 132 19.39 -9.56 -0.03
N LYS A 133 19.41 -10.16 1.16
CA LYS A 133 19.51 -9.48 2.46
C LYS A 133 20.80 -9.90 3.16
N ASP A 134 21.14 -9.22 4.25
CA ASP A 134 22.19 -9.55 5.23
C ASP A 134 22.44 -11.07 5.43
N ASN A 135 21.38 -11.84 5.69
CA ASN A 135 21.44 -13.27 5.97
C ASN A 135 21.85 -14.07 4.72
N HIS A 136 21.41 -13.65 3.54
CA HIS A 136 21.79 -14.28 2.28
C HIS A 136 23.27 -14.02 1.95
N ILE A 137 23.73 -12.79 2.19
CA ILE A 137 25.12 -12.39 2.02
C ILE A 137 26.01 -13.19 2.97
N THR A 138 25.60 -13.31 4.24
CA THR A 138 26.30 -14.12 5.25
C THR A 138 26.45 -15.59 4.82
N VAL A 139 25.40 -16.19 4.27
CA VAL A 139 25.44 -17.58 3.78
C VAL A 139 26.27 -17.73 2.50
N ALA A 140 26.26 -16.73 1.62
CA ALA A 140 27.03 -16.77 0.38
C ALA A 140 28.52 -16.44 0.60
N GLY A 141 28.85 -15.67 1.64
CA GLY A 141 30.18 -15.17 1.97
C GLY A 141 30.48 -13.78 1.41
N SER A 142 29.78 -13.33 0.37
CA SER A 142 29.88 -11.98 -0.20
C SER A 142 28.66 -11.61 -1.05
N ILE A 143 28.51 -10.31 -1.37
CA ILE A 143 27.44 -9.84 -2.28
C ILE A 143 27.65 -10.43 -3.68
N THR A 144 28.90 -10.43 -4.17
CA THR A 144 29.24 -10.95 -5.49
C THR A 144 28.79 -12.40 -5.64
N GLU A 145 29.09 -13.24 -4.65
CA GLU A 145 28.71 -14.66 -4.71
C GLU A 145 27.20 -14.84 -4.55
N ALA A 146 26.55 -14.07 -3.67
CA ALA A 146 25.09 -14.11 -3.52
C ALA A 146 24.37 -13.75 -4.83
N VAL A 147 24.78 -12.66 -5.49
CA VAL A 147 24.25 -12.21 -6.77
C VAL A 147 24.56 -13.23 -7.88
N MET A 148 25.76 -13.80 -7.91
CA MET A 148 26.10 -14.82 -8.90
C MET A 148 25.22 -16.07 -8.75
N ARG A 149 25.00 -16.54 -7.52
CA ARG A 149 24.10 -17.68 -7.25
C ARG A 149 22.66 -17.35 -7.65
N ALA A 150 22.17 -16.16 -7.34
CA ALA A 150 20.86 -15.68 -7.75
C ALA A 150 20.70 -15.66 -9.28
N LYS A 151 21.68 -15.10 -10.01
CA LYS A 151 21.65 -15.03 -11.49
C LYS A 151 21.65 -16.39 -12.19
N ARG A 152 22.20 -17.44 -11.56
CA ARG A 152 22.17 -18.80 -12.12
C ARG A 152 20.78 -19.44 -12.10
N VAL A 153 19.93 -19.03 -11.16
CA VAL A 153 18.59 -19.62 -10.95
C VAL A 153 17.45 -18.69 -11.37
N ALA A 154 17.67 -17.38 -11.32
CA ALA A 154 16.71 -16.37 -11.75
C ALA A 154 16.61 -16.34 -13.28
N GLY A 155 15.38 -16.23 -13.79
CA GLY A 155 15.16 -16.01 -15.22
C GLY A 155 15.59 -14.59 -15.63
N HIS A 156 15.80 -14.37 -16.93
CA HIS A 156 16.22 -13.06 -17.48
C HIS A 156 15.21 -11.92 -17.26
N THR A 157 14.00 -12.23 -16.79
CA THR A 157 12.93 -11.26 -16.49
C THR A 157 12.83 -10.91 -15.01
N THR A 158 13.60 -11.57 -14.14
CA THR A 158 13.50 -11.39 -12.68
C THR A 158 14.57 -10.42 -12.19
N PRO A 159 14.20 -9.25 -11.64
CA PRO A 159 15.18 -8.31 -11.12
C PRO A 159 15.84 -8.85 -9.84
N ILE A 160 17.09 -8.42 -9.63
CA ILE A 160 17.88 -8.73 -8.44
C ILE A 160 18.14 -7.43 -7.68
N GLU A 161 17.60 -7.40 -6.47
CA GLU A 161 17.77 -6.35 -5.48
C GLU A 161 18.71 -6.81 -4.38
N VAL A 162 19.57 -5.91 -3.91
CA VAL A 162 20.49 -6.17 -2.78
C VAL A 162 20.35 -5.07 -1.73
N GLU A 163 20.14 -5.48 -0.49
CA GLU A 163 20.24 -4.63 0.69
C GLU A 163 21.71 -4.49 1.10
N VAL A 164 22.16 -3.24 1.27
CA VAL A 164 23.55 -2.91 1.61
C VAL A 164 23.61 -1.96 2.79
N GLU A 165 24.65 -2.10 3.59
CA GLU A 165 24.90 -1.30 4.79
C GLU A 165 26.13 -0.41 4.63
N THR A 166 27.14 -0.81 3.86
CA THR A 166 28.41 -0.06 3.78
C THR A 166 28.72 0.45 2.38
N GLU A 167 29.59 1.46 2.30
CA GLU A 167 30.11 1.96 1.01
C GLU A 167 30.80 0.85 0.21
N ALA A 168 31.56 -0.03 0.88
CA ALA A 168 32.23 -1.15 0.25
C ALA A 168 31.22 -2.12 -0.39
N GLU A 169 30.10 -2.39 0.29
CA GLU A 169 29.02 -3.23 -0.22
C GLU A 169 28.28 -2.57 -1.39
N VAL A 170 28.10 -1.24 -1.38
CA VAL A 170 27.57 -0.50 -2.53
C VAL A 170 28.45 -0.72 -3.76
N LEU A 171 29.77 -0.53 -3.62
CA LEU A 171 30.71 -0.74 -4.72
C LEU A 171 30.72 -2.19 -5.21
N GLU A 172 30.63 -3.16 -4.29
CA GLU A 172 30.54 -4.58 -4.63
C GLU A 172 29.24 -4.89 -5.41
N ALA A 173 28.10 -4.38 -4.96
CA ALA A 173 26.81 -4.56 -5.61
C ALA A 173 26.79 -3.94 -7.03
N VAL A 174 27.37 -2.75 -7.20
CA VAL A 174 27.56 -2.10 -8.51
C VAL A 174 28.41 -2.99 -9.43
N ALA A 175 29.54 -3.50 -8.95
CA ALA A 175 30.40 -4.40 -9.72
C ALA A 175 29.69 -5.72 -10.09
N ALA A 176 28.82 -6.22 -9.21
CA ALA A 176 27.99 -7.40 -9.45
C ALA A 176 26.82 -7.16 -10.43
N LYS A 177 26.60 -5.91 -10.88
CA LYS A 177 25.57 -5.50 -11.83
C LYS A 177 24.17 -5.91 -11.40
N VAL A 178 23.79 -5.51 -10.19
CA VAL A 178 22.42 -5.68 -9.68
C VAL A 178 21.47 -4.68 -10.33
N ASP A 179 20.18 -4.96 -10.29
CA ASP A 179 19.15 -4.07 -10.87
C ASP A 179 18.75 -2.97 -9.88
N ILE A 180 18.76 -3.30 -8.58
CA ILE A 180 18.30 -2.42 -7.49
C ILE A 180 19.27 -2.53 -6.30
N ILE A 181 19.63 -1.39 -5.72
CA ILE A 181 20.36 -1.29 -4.45
C ILE A 181 19.45 -0.63 -3.42
N MET A 182 19.22 -1.33 -2.31
CA MET A 182 18.46 -0.83 -1.17
C MET A 182 19.42 -0.31 -0.09
N LEU A 183 19.28 0.96 0.26
CA LEU A 183 19.99 1.60 1.37
C LEU A 183 19.06 1.62 2.60
N ASP A 184 19.30 0.72 3.55
CA ASP A 184 18.44 0.58 4.75
C ASP A 184 18.96 1.42 5.93
N ASN A 185 18.06 2.13 6.62
CA ASN A 185 18.31 2.92 7.83
C ASN A 185 19.46 3.95 7.73
N ARG A 186 19.58 4.64 6.59
CA ARG A 186 20.60 5.69 6.37
C ARG A 186 20.04 7.09 6.53
N THR A 187 20.90 8.03 6.94
CA THR A 187 20.55 9.45 6.96
C THR A 187 20.52 10.03 5.54
N PRO A 188 19.76 11.12 5.30
CA PRO A 188 19.75 11.78 3.97
C PRO A 188 21.13 12.20 3.46
N ALA A 189 22.04 12.59 4.36
CA ALA A 189 23.41 12.98 4.01
C ALA A 189 24.24 11.78 3.52
N GLU A 190 24.17 10.64 4.22
CA GLU A 190 24.84 9.40 3.81
C GLU A 190 24.29 8.90 2.48
N ILE A 191 22.95 8.92 2.30
CA ILE A 191 22.32 8.50 1.05
C ILE A 191 22.85 9.33 -0.13
N LYS A 192 22.94 10.65 0.03
CA LYS A 192 23.45 11.54 -1.00
C LYS A 192 24.91 11.27 -1.36
N GLN A 193 25.72 10.81 -0.42
CA GLN A 193 27.10 10.39 -0.67
C GLN A 193 27.14 9.05 -1.42
N LEU A 194 26.45 8.02 -0.90
CA LEU A 194 26.40 6.69 -1.49
C LEU A 194 25.79 6.71 -2.91
N ARG A 195 24.78 7.54 -3.14
CA ARG A 195 24.13 7.72 -4.44
C ARG A 195 25.11 8.14 -5.55
N GLN A 196 26.19 8.85 -5.21
CA GLN A 196 27.21 9.26 -6.20
C GLN A 196 28.03 8.08 -6.73
N LEU A 197 28.10 6.99 -5.97
CA LEU A 197 28.82 5.77 -6.34
C LEU A 197 27.97 4.83 -7.20
N ILE A 198 26.65 5.04 -7.23
CA ILE A 198 25.69 4.17 -7.91
C ILE A 198 25.40 4.73 -9.31
N PRO A 199 25.68 3.97 -10.39
CA PRO A 199 25.38 4.38 -11.74
C PRO A 199 23.88 4.64 -11.96
N PRO A 200 23.48 5.60 -12.81
CA PRO A 200 22.07 5.96 -13.01
C PRO A 200 21.13 4.87 -13.53
N HIS A 201 21.66 3.73 -14.01
CA HIS A 201 20.85 2.62 -14.50
C HIS A 201 20.47 1.62 -13.40
N ILE A 202 21.08 1.71 -12.21
CA ILE A 202 20.72 0.92 -11.04
C ILE A 202 19.74 1.73 -10.22
N THR A 203 18.58 1.14 -9.91
CA THR A 203 17.56 1.81 -9.09
C THR A 203 18.04 1.89 -7.64
N VAL A 204 17.92 3.06 -7.03
CA VAL A 204 18.20 3.26 -5.60
C VAL A 204 16.89 3.30 -4.82
N GLU A 205 16.72 2.33 -3.93
CA GLU A 205 15.60 2.24 -3.00
C GLU A 205 16.05 2.60 -1.57
N LEU A 206 15.22 3.36 -0.85
CA LEU A 206 15.40 3.62 0.58
C LEU A 206 14.37 2.84 1.38
N SER A 207 14.82 2.29 2.51
CA SER A 207 13.98 1.60 3.49
C SER A 207 14.45 1.93 4.91
N GLY A 208 13.60 1.63 5.89
CA GLY A 208 13.97 1.61 7.31
C GLY A 208 13.73 2.95 8.01
N GLY A 209 12.90 2.94 9.06
CA GLY A 209 12.70 4.09 9.95
C GLY A 209 12.04 5.35 9.36
N ILE A 210 11.80 5.42 8.04
CA ILE A 210 11.17 6.57 7.39
C ILE A 210 9.67 6.59 7.71
N THR A 211 9.19 7.74 8.20
CA THR A 211 7.79 8.02 8.47
C THR A 211 7.30 9.12 7.55
N ILE A 212 5.98 9.38 7.51
CA ILE A 212 5.44 10.53 6.75
C ILE A 212 6.06 11.85 7.23
N ASP A 213 6.28 11.99 8.54
CA ASP A 213 6.83 13.21 9.14
C ASP A 213 8.30 13.44 8.77
N THR A 214 9.07 12.38 8.53
CA THR A 214 10.49 12.48 8.15
C THR A 214 10.71 12.36 6.64
N LEU A 215 9.68 12.00 5.87
CA LEU A 215 9.77 11.73 4.43
C LEU A 215 10.28 12.94 3.63
N SER A 216 9.97 14.16 4.06
CA SER A 216 10.43 15.40 3.43
C SER A 216 11.96 15.52 3.39
N ASP A 217 12.64 14.95 4.38
CA ASP A 217 14.10 15.08 4.50
C ASP A 217 14.84 14.24 3.45
N PHE A 218 14.16 13.26 2.85
CA PHE A 218 14.74 12.33 1.88
C PHE A 218 14.48 12.75 0.42
N VAL A 219 13.66 13.77 0.16
CA VAL A 219 13.22 14.06 -1.22
C VAL A 219 14.37 14.50 -2.13
N ASP A 220 15.38 15.15 -1.57
CA ASP A 220 16.57 15.62 -2.31
C ASP A 220 17.77 14.66 -2.17
N SER A 221 17.54 13.44 -1.69
CA SER A 221 18.58 12.41 -1.51
C SER A 221 19.08 11.81 -2.84
N GLY A 222 18.27 11.91 -3.90
CA GLY A 222 18.54 11.31 -5.21
C GLY A 222 18.12 9.84 -5.32
N ALA A 223 17.34 9.33 -4.37
CA ALA A 223 16.71 8.02 -4.46
C ALA A 223 15.57 7.98 -5.49
N ASP A 224 15.35 6.82 -6.09
CA ASP A 224 14.29 6.60 -7.08
C ASP A 224 13.00 6.09 -6.41
N VAL A 225 13.16 5.33 -5.32
CA VAL A 225 12.07 4.65 -4.60
C VAL A 225 12.26 4.81 -3.08
N ILE A 226 11.16 5.00 -2.36
CA ILE A 226 11.10 4.86 -0.89
C ILE A 226 10.01 3.86 -0.56
N SER A 227 10.37 2.77 0.11
CA SER A 227 9.40 1.77 0.58
C SER A 227 8.99 2.02 2.03
N LEU A 228 7.70 2.17 2.25
CA LEU A 228 7.12 2.55 3.55
C LEU A 228 6.28 1.41 4.09
N GLY A 229 6.82 0.66 5.06
CA GLY A 229 6.07 -0.40 5.75
C GLY A 229 4.83 0.13 6.48
N ALA A 230 4.92 1.35 7.00
CA ALA A 230 3.85 1.99 7.77
C ALA A 230 2.54 2.10 6.99
N LEU A 231 2.59 2.17 5.65
CA LEU A 231 1.41 2.24 4.77
C LEU A 231 0.49 1.03 4.88
N THR A 232 0.96 -0.09 5.44
CA THR A 232 0.13 -1.31 5.57
C THR A 232 0.06 -1.84 7.01
N HIS A 233 1.13 -1.75 7.80
CA HIS A 233 1.11 -2.27 9.17
C HIS A 233 0.67 -1.25 10.23
N SER A 234 0.76 0.06 9.96
CA SER A 234 0.48 1.13 10.93
C SER A 234 -0.44 2.19 10.33
N VAL A 235 -1.68 1.77 10.04
CA VAL A 235 -2.69 2.58 9.36
C VAL A 235 -3.86 2.84 10.29
N THR A 236 -4.29 4.11 10.36
CA THR A 236 -5.58 4.49 10.93
C THR A 236 -6.66 4.30 9.86
N ALA A 237 -7.69 3.53 10.17
CA ALA A 237 -8.80 3.30 9.25
C ALA A 237 -9.61 4.59 9.05
N LEU A 238 -10.07 4.86 7.82
CA LEU A 238 -10.90 6.01 7.52
C LEU A 238 -12.29 5.84 8.15
N ASP A 239 -12.78 6.79 8.95
CA ASP A 239 -14.11 6.71 9.54
C ASP A 239 -15.20 6.77 8.46
N ILE A 240 -15.98 5.69 8.33
CA ILE A 240 -17.09 5.54 7.38
C ILE A 240 -18.22 4.85 8.13
N SER A 241 -19.43 5.35 7.94
CA SER A 241 -20.63 4.77 8.54
C SER A 241 -21.59 4.29 7.47
N MET A 242 -22.41 3.28 7.80
CA MET A 242 -23.60 2.95 7.03
C MET A 242 -24.84 3.42 7.79
N LYS A 243 -25.66 4.27 7.17
CA LYS A 243 -26.95 4.71 7.75
C LYS A 243 -28.10 4.01 7.05
N ILE A 244 -29.03 3.47 7.83
CA ILE A 244 -30.26 2.85 7.32
C ILE A 244 -31.33 3.92 7.12
N GLU A 245 -32.00 3.88 5.98
CA GLU A 245 -33.24 4.60 5.70
C GLU A 245 -34.37 3.60 5.42
N GLY A 246 -35.57 3.88 5.93
CA GLY A 246 -36.76 3.03 5.79
C GLY A 246 -37.05 2.14 7.01
N GLY A 247 -36.40 2.42 8.15
CA GLY A 247 -36.67 1.76 9.41
C GLY A 247 -37.83 2.42 10.18
N LYS A 248 -38.42 1.69 11.14
CA LYS A 248 -39.55 2.19 11.96
C LYS A 248 -39.25 3.45 12.78
N LYS A 249 -37.97 3.81 12.95
CA LYS A 249 -37.55 5.03 13.65
C LYS A 249 -37.68 6.29 12.77
N ASP A 250 -37.73 6.15 11.45
CA ASP A 250 -37.78 7.28 10.50
C ASP A 250 -39.21 7.79 10.26
N VAL A 251 -40.22 7.16 10.89
CA VAL A 251 -41.66 7.46 10.71
C VAL A 251 -42.25 8.20 11.93
N ILE A 252 -41.41 8.76 12.82
CA ILE A 252 -41.83 9.52 14.01
C ILE A 252 -41.19 10.90 14.01
#